data_AF-A0A285TBD1-F1
#
_entry.id   AF-A0A285TBD1-F1
#
_cell.length_a   1.000
_cell.length_b   1.000
_cell.length_c   1.000
_cell.angle_alpha   90.00
_cell.angle_beta   90.00
_cell.angle_gamma   90.00
#
_symmetry.space_group_name_H-M   'P 1'
#
loop_
_entity.id
_entity.type
_entity.pdbx_description
1 polymer ?
#
loop_
_entity_poly.entity_id
_entity_poly.type
_entity_poly.pdbx_seq_one_letter_code
_entity_poly.pdbx_strand_id
1 'polypeptide(L)' 'MTRHIIDHAAPQAEGSRTQQFLDIDRKDGVHPAVETLAQRPAERGAAKVREFLRIDREDAKAEG' A
#
# COMPACT_ATOMS: atom_id res chain seq x y z
N MET A 1 -31.72 -10.65 34.51
CA MET A 1 -31.29 -11.39 33.31
C MET A 1 -30.75 -10.38 32.32
N THR A 2 -29.42 -10.23 32.28
CA THR A 2 -28.74 -9.28 31.39
C THR A 2 -28.56 -9.95 30.04
N ARG A 3 -29.15 -9.40 28.96
CA ARG A 3 -28.98 -9.95 27.61
C ARG A 3 -27.53 -9.82 27.16
N HIS A 4 -26.96 -10.87 26.60
CA HIS A 4 -25.59 -10.88 26.09
C HIS A 4 -25.55 -10.34 24.67
N ILE A 5 -24.43 -9.76 24.26
CA ILE A 5 -24.24 -9.16 22.92
C ILE A 5 -24.51 -10.18 21.80
N ILE A 6 -24.21 -11.46 22.05
CA ILE A 6 -24.45 -12.59 21.13
C ILE A 6 -25.94 -12.90 20.92
N ASP A 7 -26.82 -12.45 21.82
CA ASP A 7 -28.27 -12.65 21.73
C ASP A 7 -28.93 -11.66 20.76
N HIS A 8 -28.18 -10.65 20.29
CA HIS A 8 -28.64 -9.70 19.29
C HIS A 8 -28.34 -10.21 17.88
N ALA A 9 -29.34 -10.19 17.00
CA ALA A 9 -29.15 -10.45 15.58
C ALA A 9 -28.09 -9.48 15.02
N ALA A 10 -27.13 -10.01 14.25
CA ALA A 10 -26.10 -9.20 13.61
C ALA A 10 -26.76 -8.08 12.78
N PRO A 11 -26.36 -6.81 12.96
CA PRO A 11 -26.96 -5.72 12.21
C PRO A 11 -26.67 -5.91 10.71
N GLN A 12 -27.73 -6.09 9.92
CA GLN A 12 -27.75 -6.32 8.46
C GLN A 12 -27.21 -5.14 7.62
N ALA A 13 -26.57 -4.16 8.24
CA ALA A 13 -26.28 -2.86 7.65
C ALA A 13 -24.86 -2.79 7.05
N GLU A 14 -24.43 -3.81 6.31
CA GLU A 14 -23.13 -3.81 5.61
C GLU A 14 -23.00 -2.61 4.65
N GLY A 15 -24.10 -2.24 3.96
CA GLY A 15 -24.11 -1.10 3.03
C GLY A 15 -23.85 0.25 3.70
N SER A 16 -24.30 0.44 4.95
CA SER A 16 -24.08 1.69 5.70
C SER A 16 -22.62 1.85 6.14
N ARG A 17 -21.95 0.73 6.41
CA ARG A 17 -20.56 0.70 6.83
C ARG A 17 -19.63 1.04 5.67
N THR A 18 -19.89 0.48 4.49
CA THR A 18 -19.14 0.78 3.26
C THR A 18 -19.26 2.25 2.87
N GLN A 19 -20.47 2.84 2.96
CA GLN A 19 -20.66 4.27 2.71
C GLN A 19 -19.86 5.14 3.69
N GLN A 20 -19.85 4.79 4.98
CA GLN A 20 -19.04 5.49 5.98
C GLN A 20 -17.54 5.39 5.68
N PHE A 21 -17.04 4.22 5.26
CA PHE A 21 -15.64 4.08 4.85
C PHE A 21 -15.29 4.98 3.66
N LEU A 22 -16.15 5.04 2.65
CA LEU A 22 -15.95 5.90 1.48
C LEU A 22 -16.02 7.39 1.83
N ASP A 23 -16.88 7.77 2.77
CA ASP A 23 -16.98 9.15 3.23
C ASP A 23 -15.77 9.58 4.08
N ILE A 24 -15.20 8.67 4.87
CA ILE A 24 -13.94 8.89 5.60
C ILE A 24 -12.81 9.09 4.60
N ASP A 25 -12.65 8.16 3.65
CA ASP A 25 -11.62 8.22 2.61
C ASP A 25 -11.70 9.52 1.78
N ARG A 26 -12.92 9.95 1.42
CA ARG A 26 -13.14 11.21 0.69
C ARG A 26 -12.81 12.45 1.51
N LYS A 27 -13.07 12.43 2.83
CA LYS A 27 -12.80 13.57 3.73
C LYS A 27 -11.33 13.68 4.09
N ASP A 28 -10.68 12.55 4.33
CA ASP A 28 -9.26 12.50 4.70
C ASP A 28 -8.36 12.84 3.50
N GLY A 29 -8.87 12.61 2.28
CA GLY A 29 -8.17 12.98 1.05
C GLY A 29 -6.86 12.20 0.87
N VAL A 30 -5.99 12.67 -0.02
CA VAL A 30 -4.70 12.03 -0.23
C VAL A 30 -3.73 12.49 0.86
N HIS A 31 -3.22 11.55 1.65
CA HIS A 31 -2.25 11.86 2.70
C HIS A 31 -0.99 12.52 2.11
N PRO A 32 -0.42 13.57 2.72
CA PRO A 32 0.73 14.32 2.17
C PRO A 32 1.96 13.45 1.84
N ALA A 33 2.17 12.35 2.60
CA ALA A 33 3.24 11.39 2.32
C ALA A 33 3.04 10.66 0.97
N VAL A 34 1.80 10.40 0.57
CA VAL A 34 1.46 9.77 -0.71
C VAL A 34 1.69 10.74 -1.85
N GLU A 35 1.31 12.02 -1.70
CA GLU A 35 1.63 13.07 -2.67
C GLU A 35 3.15 13.21 -2.86
N THR A 36 3.89 13.24 -1.75
CA THR A 36 5.35 13.31 -1.74
C THR A 36 5.98 12.09 -2.42
N LEU A 37 5.39 10.90 -2.26
CA LEU A 37 5.84 9.68 -2.92
C LEU A 37 5.59 9.74 -4.43
N ALA A 38 4.41 10.20 -4.85
CA ALA A 38 4.04 10.33 -6.26
C ALA A 38 4.93 11.33 -7.02
N GLN A 39 5.42 12.36 -6.34
CA GLN A 39 6.33 13.37 -6.92
C GLN A 39 7.78 12.89 -7.06
N ARG A 40 8.14 11.69 -6.55
CA ARG A 40 9.52 11.21 -6.63
C ARG A 40 9.89 10.89 -8.09
N PRO A 41 11.08 11.33 -8.56
CA PRO A 41 11.54 11.02 -9.91
C PRO A 41 11.59 9.52 -10.17
N ALA A 42 11.06 9.09 -11.33
CA ALA A 42 11.01 7.69 -11.76
C ALA A 42 12.38 7.08 -12.04
N GLU A 43 13.45 7.89 -12.14
CA GLU A 43 14.81 7.46 -12.48
C GLU A 43 15.54 6.59 -11.42
N ARG A 44 14.84 6.07 -10.41
CA ARG A 44 15.45 5.16 -9.42
C ARG A 44 15.76 3.77 -9.98
N GLY A 45 15.11 3.36 -11.07
CA GLY A 45 15.29 2.03 -11.66
C GLY A 45 16.61 1.85 -12.41
N ALA A 46 16.99 2.84 -13.23
CA ALA A 46 18.11 2.71 -14.14
C ALA A 46 19.48 2.59 -13.43
N ALA A 47 19.67 3.22 -12.28
CA ALA A 47 20.91 3.12 -11.51
C ALA A 47 21.10 1.72 -10.90
N LYS A 48 20.05 1.17 -10.28
CA LYS A 48 20.09 -0.19 -9.69
C LYS A 48 20.30 -1.28 -10.74
N VAL A 49 19.63 -1.18 -11.88
CA VAL A 49 19.79 -2.16 -12.97
C VAL A 49 21.20 -2.08 -13.57
N ARG A 50 21.74 -0.87 -13.77
CA ARG A 50 23.12 -0.70 -14.24
C ARG A 50 24.13 -1.32 -13.27
N GLU A 51 23.93 -1.11 -11.98
CA GLU A 51 24.84 -1.63 -10.95
C GLU A 51 24.77 -3.16 -10.84
N PHE A 52 23.56 -3.73 -10.90
CA PHE A 52 23.39 -5.19 -10.95
C PHE A 52 24.13 -5.81 -12.14
N LEU A 53 23.95 -5.25 -13.34
CA LEU A 53 24.62 -5.74 -14.55
C LEU A 53 26.15 -5.56 -14.52
N ARG A 54 26.66 -4.57 -13.76
CA ARG A 54 28.10 -4.39 -13.55
C ARG A 54 28.66 -5.54 -12.71
N ILE A 55 28.02 -5.84 -11.58
CA ILE A 55 28.42 -6.92 -10.65
C ILE A 55 28.37 -8.26 -11.35
N ASP A 56 27.25 -8.59 -12.01
CA ASP A 56 27.06 -9.85 -12.74
C ASP A 56 28.16 -10.10 -13.78
N ARG A 57 28.60 -9.04 -14.46
CA ARG A 57 29.71 -9.12 -15.42
C ARG A 57 31.08 -9.29 -14.76
N GLU A 58 31.28 -8.78 -13.55
CA GLU A 58 32.53 -8.96 -12.80
C GLU A 58 32.62 -10.38 -12.25
N ASP A 59 31.52 -10.91 -11.72
CA ASP A 59 31.43 -12.29 -11.23
C ASP A 59 31.67 -13.29 -12.37
N ALA A 60 31.04 -13.10 -13.53
CA ALA A 60 31.25 -13.94 -14.71
C ALA A 60 32.69 -13.94 -15.24
N LYS A 61 33.49 -12.90 -14.95
CA LYS A 61 34.92 -12.83 -15.31
C LYS A 61 35.82 -13.46 -14.25
N ALA A 62 35.38 -13.54 -13.01
CA ALA A 62 36.13 -14.14 -11.92
C ALA A 62 36.02 -15.68 -11.91
N GLU A 63 34.94 -16.22 -12.49
CA GLU A 63 34.66 -17.66 -12.55
C GLU A 63 35.21 -18.37 -13.81
N GLY A 64 35.73 -17.63 -14.80
CA GLY A 64 36.31 -18.17 -16.04
C GLY A 64 37.82 -18.09 -16.09
#